data_AF-A0A511HNH3-F1
#
_entry.id   AF-A0A511HNH3-F1
#
_cell.length_a   1.000
_cell.length_b   1.000
_cell.length_c   1.000
_cell.angle_alpha   90.00
_cell.angle_beta   90.00
_cell.angle_gamma   90.00
#
_symmetry.space_group_name_H-M   'P 1'
#
loop_
_entity.id
_entity.type
_entity.pdbx_description
1 polymer ?
#
loop_
_entity_poly.entity_id
_entity_poly.type
_entity_poly.pdbx_seq_one_letter_code
_entity_poly.pdbx_strand_id
1 'polypeptide(L)'
;MYPSVDLSGLPEQDLFLKARSAPFAEFARLREQVRPLAPPAATLPPGTRFGPLVGTAQGDLGPLSWQGSYLLLLRRDTLEQLQAEGVRGLMGVRAELRFRQKHPPEMLELQLEPGGLLHPQCLPPDLPLACATCGRRGLQLPDEPLLEGATLPRDRDVFRLGNYATVLVGTERFMEAVRRLRLEGIHFQELSTR
;
A
#
# COMPACT_ATOMS: atom_id res chain seq x y z
N MET A 1 -3.23 -4.09 0.57
CA MET A 1 -4.18 -3.21 1.28
C MET A 1 -4.96 -2.52 0.21
N TYR A 2 -6.29 -2.56 0.30
CA TYR A 2 -7.18 -2.15 -0.78
C TYR A 2 -8.26 -1.25 -0.21
N PRO A 3 -7.95 0.05 -0.02
CA PRO A 3 -8.89 0.96 0.63
C PRO A 3 -10.18 1.17 -0.18
N SER A 4 -10.14 0.96 -1.50
CA SER A 4 -11.32 1.10 -2.35
C SER A 4 -12.26 -0.12 -2.33
N VAL A 5 -11.86 -1.22 -1.69
CA VAL A 5 -12.65 -2.45 -1.65
C VAL A 5 -13.64 -2.36 -0.51
N ASP A 6 -14.91 -2.19 -0.84
CA ASP A 6 -16.02 -2.18 0.10
C ASP A 6 -16.58 -3.60 0.27
N LEU A 7 -16.67 -4.07 1.52
CA LEU A 7 -17.19 -5.39 1.89
C LEU A 7 -18.62 -5.32 2.46
N SER A 8 -19.22 -4.12 2.54
CA SER A 8 -20.53 -3.90 3.18
C SER A 8 -21.68 -4.70 2.56
N GLY A 9 -21.54 -5.09 1.29
CA GLY A 9 -22.53 -5.89 0.56
C GLY A 9 -22.34 -7.41 0.68
N LEU A 10 -21.29 -7.91 1.36
CA LEU A 10 -21.04 -9.34 1.44
C LEU A 10 -21.94 -10.04 2.47
N PRO A 11 -22.37 -11.29 2.19
CA PRO A 11 -22.92 -12.13 3.25
C PRO A 11 -21.85 -12.35 4.31
N GLU A 12 -22.25 -12.52 5.57
CA GLU A 12 -21.33 -12.74 6.69
C GLU A 12 -20.28 -11.61 6.87
N GLN A 13 -20.62 -10.36 6.51
CA GLN A 13 -19.78 -9.16 6.70
C GLN A 13 -19.08 -9.12 8.07
N ASP A 14 -19.78 -9.54 9.13
CA ASP A 14 -19.27 -9.56 10.50
C ASP A 14 -17.96 -10.36 10.66
N LEU A 15 -17.75 -11.38 9.82
CA LEU A 15 -16.52 -12.19 9.82
C LEU A 15 -15.29 -11.40 9.37
N PHE A 16 -15.47 -10.28 8.65
CA PHE A 16 -14.41 -9.42 8.14
C PHE A 16 -14.10 -8.23 9.06
N LEU A 17 -14.95 -7.93 10.05
CA LEU A 17 -14.79 -6.76 10.91
C LEU A 17 -13.63 -6.87 11.91
N LYS A 18 -13.33 -8.08 12.37
CA LYS A 18 -12.28 -8.32 13.37
C LYS A 18 -11.27 -9.36 12.88
N ALA A 19 -10.01 -8.94 12.81
CA ALA A 19 -8.91 -9.85 12.53
C ALA A 19 -8.85 -10.97 13.57
N ARG A 20 -8.74 -12.21 13.10
CA ARG A 20 -8.65 -13.41 13.92
C ARG A 20 -7.85 -14.49 13.22
N SER A 21 -7.35 -15.44 13.99
CA SER A 21 -6.90 -16.72 13.46
C SER A 21 -8.11 -17.52 12.96
N ALA A 22 -7.97 -18.16 11.81
CA ALA A 22 -8.98 -19.02 11.21
C ALA A 22 -8.30 -20.23 10.57
N PRO A 23 -8.97 -21.39 10.50
CA PRO A 23 -8.51 -22.51 9.68
C PRO A 23 -8.33 -22.09 8.22
N PHE A 24 -7.34 -22.66 7.53
CA PHE A 24 -7.03 -22.27 6.15
C PHE A 24 -8.22 -22.44 5.19
N ALA A 25 -9.03 -23.50 5.36
CA ALA A 25 -10.22 -23.71 4.54
C ALA A 25 -11.24 -22.58 4.68
N GLU A 26 -11.41 -22.05 5.90
CA GLU A 26 -12.29 -20.91 6.15
C GLU A 26 -11.72 -19.63 5.50
N PHE A 27 -10.42 -19.37 5.67
CA PHE A 27 -9.74 -18.26 5.00
C PHE A 27 -9.89 -18.34 3.47
N ALA A 28 -9.69 -19.52 2.88
CA ALA A 28 -9.81 -19.71 1.44
C ALA A 28 -11.22 -19.38 0.95
N ARG A 29 -12.26 -19.86 1.65
CA ARG A 29 -13.66 -19.54 1.35
C ARG A 29 -13.94 -18.04 1.42
N LEU A 30 -13.51 -17.37 2.50
CA LEU A 30 -13.71 -15.92 2.68
C LEU A 30 -12.96 -15.12 1.62
N ARG A 31 -11.74 -15.53 1.25
CA ARG A 31 -10.96 -14.88 0.18
C ARG A 31 -11.68 -14.92 -1.16
N GLU A 32 -12.31 -16.05 -1.50
CA GLU A 32 -13.06 -16.16 -2.76
C GLU A 32 -14.35 -15.33 -2.77
N GLN A 33 -14.96 -15.05 -1.62
CA GLN A 33 -16.06 -14.07 -1.55
C GLN A 33 -15.61 -12.64 -1.83
N VAL A 34 -14.39 -12.27 -1.41
CA VAL A 34 -13.84 -10.92 -1.60
C VAL A 34 -13.24 -10.74 -3.01
N ARG A 35 -12.76 -11.80 -3.64
CA ARG A 35 -12.06 -11.75 -4.94
C ARG A 35 -12.78 -10.94 -6.03
N PRO A 36 -14.12 -11.03 -6.21
CA PRO A 36 -14.83 -10.24 -7.22
C PRO A 36 -14.81 -8.73 -6.97
N LEU A 37 -14.59 -8.31 -5.72
CA LEU A 37 -14.58 -6.90 -5.30
C LEU A 37 -13.17 -6.31 -5.34
N ALA A 38 -12.14 -7.16 -5.26
CA ALA A 38 -10.75 -6.76 -5.28
C ALA A 38 -10.22 -6.56 -6.72
N PRO A 39 -9.10 -5.82 -6.89
CA PRO A 39 -8.41 -5.74 -8.17
C PRO A 39 -8.10 -7.14 -8.74
N PRO A 40 -8.25 -7.38 -10.06
CA PRO A 40 -8.13 -8.72 -10.63
C PRO A 40 -6.81 -9.45 -10.34
N ALA A 41 -5.71 -8.71 -10.23
CA ALA A 41 -4.37 -9.24 -9.96
C ALA A 41 -4.01 -9.30 -8.47
N ALA A 42 -4.94 -8.98 -7.57
CA ALA A 42 -4.70 -8.96 -6.14
C ALA A 42 -4.43 -10.38 -5.58
N THR A 43 -3.35 -10.54 -4.82
CA THR A 43 -2.95 -11.84 -4.23
C THR A 43 -3.75 -12.19 -2.96
N LEU A 44 -4.30 -11.18 -2.28
CA LEU A 44 -5.13 -11.30 -1.07
C LEU A 44 -4.59 -12.28 0.00
N PRO A 45 -3.35 -12.11 0.50
CA PRO A 45 -2.81 -12.94 1.57
C PRO A 45 -3.57 -12.74 2.90
N PRO A 46 -3.42 -13.65 3.88
CA PRO A 46 -3.93 -13.43 5.23
C PRO A 46 -3.46 -12.08 5.80
N GLY A 47 -4.36 -11.38 6.47
CA GLY A 47 -4.10 -10.03 7.00
C GLY A 47 -4.25 -8.90 5.98
N THR A 48 -4.71 -9.19 4.75
CA THR A 48 -5.10 -8.12 3.80
C THR A 48 -6.18 -7.23 4.41
N ARG A 49 -5.94 -5.92 4.38
CA ARG A 49 -6.89 -4.89 4.81
C ARG A 49 -7.71 -4.38 3.63
N PHE A 50 -8.99 -4.15 3.89
CA PHE A 50 -10.00 -3.64 2.96
C PHE A 50 -10.74 -2.47 3.60
N GLY A 51 -11.35 -1.64 2.76
CA GLY A 51 -12.03 -0.42 3.17
C GLY A 51 -11.08 0.71 3.58
N PRO A 52 -11.59 1.94 3.67
CA PRO A 52 -10.78 3.11 3.95
C PRO A 52 -10.22 3.08 5.39
N LEU A 53 -9.14 3.81 5.62
CA LEU A 53 -8.70 4.12 6.98
C LEU A 53 -9.80 4.86 7.75
N VAL A 54 -10.33 4.22 8.80
CA VAL A 54 -11.32 4.79 9.73
C VAL A 54 -10.66 5.09 11.07
N GLY A 55 -10.92 6.28 11.64
CA GLY A 55 -10.37 6.58 12.97
C GLY A 55 -10.56 8.00 13.45
N THR A 56 -9.76 8.38 14.44
CA THR A 56 -9.65 9.75 14.93
C THR A 56 -8.27 10.28 14.57
N ALA A 57 -8.20 11.52 14.11
CA ALA A 57 -6.96 12.22 13.80
C ALA A 57 -6.88 13.54 14.59
N GLN A 58 -5.66 13.96 14.88
CA GLN A 58 -5.36 15.17 15.64
C GLN A 58 -4.14 15.85 15.06
N GLY A 59 -4.06 17.18 15.23
CA GLY A 59 -2.97 18.00 14.71
C GLY A 59 -3.15 18.38 13.24
N ASP A 60 -2.16 19.10 12.73
CA ASP A 60 -2.11 19.48 11.32
C ASP A 60 -1.39 18.39 10.52
N LEU A 61 -2.16 17.52 9.87
CA LEU A 61 -1.60 16.49 8.99
C LEU A 61 -1.14 17.16 7.70
N GLY A 62 0.17 17.16 7.44
CA GLY A 62 0.79 17.77 6.27
C GLY A 62 0.30 17.19 4.92
N PRO A 63 0.82 17.71 3.79
CA PRO A 63 0.42 17.27 2.45
C PRO A 63 0.60 15.77 2.24
N LEU A 64 1.68 15.21 2.81
CA LEU A 64 1.94 13.78 2.93
C LEU A 64 2.05 13.43 4.41
N SER A 65 1.43 12.34 4.85
CA SER A 65 1.45 11.90 6.26
C SER A 65 1.50 10.38 6.36
N TRP A 66 2.23 9.86 7.34
CA TRP A 66 2.38 8.42 7.53
C TRP A 66 1.59 7.93 8.73
N GLN A 67 0.86 6.82 8.54
CA GLN A 67 0.35 6.00 9.63
C GLN A 67 1.24 4.76 9.75
N GLY A 68 2.00 4.72 10.84
CA GLY A 68 3.05 3.71 11.03
C GLY A 68 4.15 3.83 9.96
N SER A 69 4.73 2.70 9.56
CA SER A 69 5.85 2.65 8.63
C SER A 69 5.46 2.38 7.17
N TYR A 70 4.17 2.26 6.86
CA TYR A 70 3.76 1.76 5.55
C TYR A 70 2.52 2.42 4.95
N LEU A 71 1.61 3.02 5.71
CA LEU A 71 0.40 3.63 5.16
C LEU A 71 0.63 5.12 4.90
N LEU A 72 0.58 5.51 3.62
CA LEU A 72 0.76 6.89 3.18
C LEU A 72 -0.60 7.55 2.95
N LEU A 73 -0.83 8.65 3.64
CA LEU A 73 -1.98 9.54 3.50
C LEU A 73 -1.57 10.81 2.75
N LEU A 74 -2.48 11.34 1.94
CA LEU A 74 -2.32 12.61 1.24
C LEU A 74 -3.53 13.50 1.48
N ARG A 75 -3.32 14.81 1.46
CA ARG A 75 -4.45 15.73 1.29
C ARG A 75 -5.00 15.63 -0.14
N ARG A 76 -6.29 15.96 -0.31
CA ARG A 76 -6.93 16.01 -1.64
C ARG A 76 -6.20 16.90 -2.64
N ASP A 77 -5.89 18.12 -2.24
CA ASP A 77 -5.15 19.09 -3.07
C ASP A 77 -3.77 18.57 -3.49
N THR A 78 -3.09 17.84 -2.61
CA THR A 78 -1.78 17.24 -2.88
C THR A 78 -1.86 16.14 -3.94
N LEU A 79 -2.90 15.29 -3.89
CA LEU A 79 -3.14 14.29 -4.93
C LEU A 79 -3.36 14.97 -6.30
N GLU A 80 -4.18 16.02 -6.34
CA GLU A 80 -4.49 16.77 -7.56
C GLU A 80 -3.24 17.44 -8.15
N GLN A 81 -2.40 18.05 -7.30
CA GLN A 81 -1.13 18.65 -7.71
C GLN A 81 -0.16 17.60 -8.29
N LEU A 82 -0.02 16.44 -7.65
CA LEU A 82 0.82 15.36 -8.16
C LEU A 82 0.32 14.83 -9.51
N GLN A 83 -0.99 14.70 -9.67
CA GLN A 83 -1.59 14.33 -10.96
C GLN A 83 -1.35 15.40 -12.03
N ALA A 84 -1.42 16.68 -11.67
CA ALA A 84 -1.12 17.79 -12.57
C ALA A 84 0.37 17.84 -12.99
N GLU A 85 1.29 17.43 -12.11
CA GLU A 85 2.71 17.21 -12.44
C GLU A 85 2.95 15.93 -13.28
N GLY A 86 1.90 15.19 -13.63
CA GLY A 86 1.97 14.02 -14.49
C GLY A 86 2.36 12.73 -13.77
N VAL A 87 2.26 12.67 -12.44
CA VAL A 87 2.47 11.44 -11.68
C VAL A 87 1.35 10.43 -11.98
N ARG A 88 1.73 9.24 -12.41
CA ARG A 88 0.80 8.22 -12.92
C ARG A 88 0.42 7.20 -11.86
N GLY A 89 -0.78 6.63 -12.03
CA GLY A 89 -1.27 5.50 -11.24
C GLY A 89 -1.68 5.86 -9.81
N LEU A 90 -1.86 7.15 -9.50
CA LEU A 90 -2.33 7.57 -8.19
C LEU A 90 -3.85 7.39 -8.08
N MET A 91 -4.27 6.58 -7.11
CA MET A 91 -5.67 6.44 -6.72
C MET A 91 -5.79 6.70 -5.21
N GLY A 92 -6.41 7.82 -4.86
CA GLY A 92 -6.71 8.17 -3.48
C GLY A 92 -8.13 7.78 -3.10
N VAL A 93 -8.27 7.11 -1.97
CA VAL A 93 -9.56 6.76 -1.37
C VAL A 93 -9.75 7.61 -0.12
N ARG A 94 -10.91 8.23 0.02
CA ARG A 94 -11.20 9.10 1.17
C ARG A 94 -11.09 8.30 2.48
N ALA A 95 -10.24 8.79 3.38
CA ALA A 95 -10.16 8.25 4.73
C ALA A 95 -11.32 8.80 5.59
N GLU A 96 -11.87 7.95 6.46
CA GLU A 96 -12.96 8.29 7.36
C GLU A 96 -12.41 8.73 8.73
N LEU A 97 -11.65 9.83 8.70
CA LEU A 97 -11.01 10.39 9.88
C LEU A 97 -11.90 11.44 10.55
N ARG A 98 -12.15 11.26 11.85
CA ARG A 98 -12.78 12.28 12.70
C ARG A 98 -11.71 13.20 13.28
N PHE A 99 -11.84 14.49 13.03
CA PHE A 99 -10.99 15.53 13.61
C PHE A 99 -11.75 16.33 14.65
N ARG A 100 -11.01 16.94 15.59
CA ARG A 100 -11.56 17.91 16.55
C ARG A 100 -11.57 19.35 16.01
N GLN A 101 -10.82 19.64 14.96
CA GLN A 101 -10.74 20.99 14.36
C GLN A 101 -11.95 21.31 13.48
N LYS A 102 -12.27 22.60 13.33
CA LYS A 102 -13.45 23.08 12.57
C LYS A 102 -13.36 22.82 11.06
N HIS A 103 -12.17 22.93 10.49
CA HIS A 103 -11.93 22.77 9.05
C HIS A 103 -10.80 21.76 8.83
N PRO A 104 -11.07 20.46 9.01
CA PRO A 104 -10.07 19.45 8.74
C PRO A 104 -9.81 19.32 7.23
N PRO A 105 -8.55 19.07 6.82
CA PRO A 105 -8.27 18.71 5.44
C PRO A 105 -8.94 17.38 5.10
N GLU A 106 -9.32 17.21 3.84
CA GLU A 106 -9.73 15.90 3.35
C GLU A 106 -8.49 15.03 3.13
N MET A 107 -8.36 13.98 3.93
CA MET A 107 -7.27 13.02 3.82
C MET A 107 -7.67 11.81 2.98
N LEU A 108 -6.74 11.35 2.16
CA LEU A 108 -6.88 10.23 1.25
C LEU A 108 -5.82 9.19 1.58
N GLU A 109 -6.22 7.93 1.61
CA GLU A 109 -5.30 6.79 1.60
C GLU A 109 -5.01 6.38 0.16
N LEU A 110 -3.73 6.22 -0.20
CA LEU A 110 -3.39 5.70 -1.53
C LEU A 110 -3.61 4.20 -1.60
N GLN A 111 -4.35 3.78 -2.62
CA GLN A 111 -4.30 2.39 -3.05
C GLN A 111 -3.03 2.15 -3.87
N LEU A 112 -2.04 1.57 -3.19
CA LEU A 112 -0.77 1.20 -3.80
C LEU A 112 -0.76 -0.30 -4.08
N GLU A 113 -1.00 -0.65 -5.34
CA GLU A 113 -0.88 -2.03 -5.80
C GLU A 113 0.58 -2.52 -5.70
N PRO A 114 0.77 -3.83 -5.52
CA PRO A 114 2.09 -4.42 -5.62
C PRO A 114 2.67 -4.30 -7.04
N GLY A 115 3.95 -3.97 -7.13
CA GLY A 115 4.70 -3.88 -8.38
C GLY A 115 6.20 -4.00 -8.10
N GLY A 116 6.97 -4.48 -9.06
CA GLY A 116 8.39 -4.76 -8.84
C GLY A 116 8.66 -5.84 -7.80
N LEU A 117 9.88 -6.36 -7.82
CA LEU A 117 10.38 -7.33 -6.85
C LEU A 117 11.75 -6.90 -6.35
N LEU A 118 12.07 -7.23 -5.11
CA LEU A 118 13.47 -7.33 -4.68
C LEU A 118 14.17 -8.39 -5.54
N HIS A 119 15.36 -8.06 -6.02
CA HIS A 119 16.19 -8.95 -6.83
C HIS A 119 16.58 -10.20 -6.01
N PRO A 120 16.68 -11.40 -6.62
CA PRO A 120 17.01 -12.63 -5.90
C PRO A 120 18.32 -12.59 -5.10
N GLN A 121 19.27 -11.73 -5.46
CA GLN A 121 20.52 -11.52 -4.70
C GLN A 121 20.30 -10.92 -3.31
N CYS A 122 19.17 -10.24 -3.09
CA CYS A 122 18.80 -9.75 -1.77
C CYS A 122 18.28 -10.84 -0.84
N LEU A 123 18.07 -12.06 -1.35
CA LEU A 123 17.54 -13.17 -0.57
C LEU A 123 18.69 -13.93 0.09
N PRO A 124 18.69 -14.10 1.43
CA PRO A 124 19.67 -14.95 2.10
C PRO A 124 19.66 -16.37 1.52
N PRO A 125 20.83 -17.03 1.39
CA PRO A 125 20.92 -18.37 0.83
C PRO A 125 20.18 -19.41 1.68
N ASP A 126 20.08 -19.17 2.99
CA ASP A 126 19.37 -19.97 3.97
C ASP A 126 17.91 -19.54 4.18
N LEU A 127 17.41 -18.58 3.38
CA LEU A 127 16.06 -18.06 3.52
C LEU A 127 15.03 -19.18 3.35
N PRO A 128 14.23 -19.48 4.38
CA PRO A 128 13.26 -20.56 4.31
C PRO A 128 12.31 -20.42 3.12
N LEU A 129 11.84 -21.56 2.63
CA LEU A 129 10.77 -21.61 1.66
C LEU A 129 9.53 -20.89 2.22
N ALA A 130 8.75 -20.30 1.31
CA ALA A 130 7.47 -19.72 1.69
C ALA A 130 6.59 -20.78 2.38
N CYS A 131 5.81 -20.36 3.37
CA CYS A 131 4.87 -21.24 4.04
C CYS A 131 3.93 -21.90 3.02
N ALA A 132 3.89 -23.24 2.99
CA ALA A 132 3.06 -23.99 2.05
C ALA A 132 1.55 -23.72 2.22
N THR A 133 1.12 -23.21 3.38
CA THR A 133 -0.28 -22.89 3.66
C THR A 133 -0.63 -21.46 3.26
N CYS A 134 0.09 -20.45 3.76
CA CYS A 134 -0.30 -19.04 3.57
C CYS A 134 0.59 -18.27 2.58
N GLY A 135 1.64 -18.89 2.04
CA GLY A 135 2.60 -18.24 1.14
C GLY A 135 3.50 -17.20 1.81
N ARG A 136 3.33 -16.95 3.12
CA ARG A 136 4.16 -15.99 3.85
C ARG A 136 5.62 -16.45 3.82
N ARG A 137 6.51 -15.53 3.46
CA ARG A 137 7.95 -15.69 3.57
C ARG A 137 8.48 -14.63 4.53
N GLY A 138 9.16 -15.05 5.59
CA GLY A 138 9.77 -14.12 6.54
C GLY A 138 11.07 -13.59 5.95
N LEU A 139 11.02 -12.41 5.35
CA LEU A 139 12.19 -11.70 4.82
C LEU A 139 12.41 -10.45 5.68
N GLN A 140 13.67 -10.19 6.02
CA GLN A 140 14.10 -8.88 6.53
C GLN A 140 14.53 -8.03 5.34
N LEU A 141 14.26 -6.73 5.39
CA LEU A 141 14.74 -5.81 4.36
C LEU A 141 16.27 -5.77 4.43
N PRO A 142 17.01 -6.02 3.34
CA PRO A 142 18.45 -5.82 3.33
C PRO A 142 18.79 -4.34 3.51
N ASP A 143 19.98 -4.06 4.04
CA ASP A 143 20.49 -2.69 4.22
C ASP A 143 20.63 -1.95 2.86
N GLU A 144 20.99 -2.70 1.82
CA GLU A 144 21.09 -2.22 0.43
C GLU A 144 20.11 -3.00 -0.47
N PRO A 145 18.85 -2.55 -0.57
CA PRO A 145 17.87 -3.21 -1.42
C PRO A 145 18.17 -3.00 -2.90
N LEU A 146 18.18 -4.11 -3.64
CA LEU A 146 18.27 -4.14 -5.10
C LEU A 146 16.92 -4.53 -5.69
N LEU A 147 16.48 -3.80 -6.71
CA LEU A 147 15.24 -4.09 -7.44
C LEU A 147 15.54 -4.93 -8.68
N GLU A 148 14.66 -5.88 -8.97
CA GLU A 148 14.63 -6.60 -10.25
C GLU A 148 14.02 -5.71 -11.33
N GLY A 149 14.86 -5.13 -12.18
CA GLY A 149 14.49 -4.10 -13.14
C GLY A 149 13.44 -4.56 -14.14
N ALA A 150 13.50 -5.83 -14.56
CA ALA A 150 12.54 -6.40 -15.50
C ALA A 150 11.10 -6.47 -14.96
N THR A 151 10.92 -6.38 -13.64
CA THR A 151 9.60 -6.49 -12.98
C THR A 151 8.97 -5.14 -12.65
N LEU A 152 9.68 -4.03 -12.91
CA LEU A 152 9.20 -2.71 -12.56
C LEU A 152 8.00 -2.29 -13.43
N PRO A 153 6.90 -1.79 -12.81
CA PRO A 153 5.74 -1.37 -13.55
C PRO A 153 6.04 -0.11 -14.38
N ARG A 154 5.44 -0.03 -15.57
CA ARG A 154 5.60 1.14 -16.47
C ARG A 154 4.40 2.07 -16.45
N ASP A 155 3.30 1.67 -15.82
CA ASP A 155 1.99 2.33 -15.83
C ASP A 155 1.73 3.20 -14.59
N ARG A 156 2.55 3.07 -13.55
CA ARG A 156 2.42 3.81 -12.29
C ARG A 156 3.78 4.27 -11.77
N ASP A 157 3.75 5.36 -11.03
CA ASP A 157 4.98 6.00 -10.55
C ASP A 157 5.22 5.79 -9.05
N VAL A 158 4.24 5.27 -8.31
CA VAL A 158 4.35 4.88 -6.90
C VAL A 158 3.66 3.54 -6.68
N PHE A 159 4.32 2.60 -5.99
CA PHE A 159 3.80 1.26 -5.75
C PHE A 159 4.47 0.61 -4.54
N ARG A 160 3.96 -0.55 -4.10
CA ARG A 160 4.58 -1.38 -3.06
C ARG A 160 5.36 -2.52 -3.67
N LEU A 161 6.49 -2.93 -3.09
CA LEU A 161 7.20 -4.10 -3.59
C LEU A 161 6.36 -5.37 -3.42
N GLY A 162 6.26 -6.17 -4.48
CA GLY A 162 5.43 -7.38 -4.53
C GLY A 162 5.82 -8.42 -3.49
N ASN A 163 7.12 -8.60 -3.28
CA ASN A 163 7.69 -9.53 -2.29
C ASN A 163 8.14 -8.84 -0.99
N TYR A 164 7.86 -7.53 -0.82
CA TYR A 164 8.19 -6.79 0.40
C TYR A 164 7.26 -5.57 0.59
N ALA A 165 5.98 -5.81 0.90
CA ALA A 165 4.91 -4.80 0.82
C ALA A 165 5.06 -3.56 1.72
N THR A 166 5.96 -3.59 2.72
CA THR A 166 6.23 -2.43 3.59
C THR A 166 7.17 -1.42 2.94
N VAL A 167 7.84 -1.76 1.83
CA VAL A 167 8.63 -0.80 1.04
C VAL A 167 7.75 -0.19 -0.04
N LEU A 168 7.72 1.14 -0.08
CA LEU A 168 7.15 1.91 -1.18
C LEU A 168 8.29 2.31 -2.11
N VAL A 169 8.06 2.14 -3.41
CA VAL A 169 8.99 2.59 -4.45
C VAL A 169 8.30 3.68 -5.26
N GLY A 170 9.02 4.78 -5.43
CA GLY A 170 8.65 5.87 -6.31
C GLY A 170 9.63 5.97 -7.48
N THR A 171 9.13 6.26 -8.67
CA THR A 171 9.99 6.60 -9.81
C THR A 171 10.59 7.99 -9.64
N GLU A 172 11.61 8.30 -10.44
CA GLU A 172 12.20 9.65 -10.50
C GLU A 172 11.15 10.73 -10.78
N ARG A 173 10.16 10.46 -11.65
CA ARG A 173 9.06 11.40 -11.91
C ARG A 173 8.31 11.79 -10.64
N PHE A 174 7.99 10.82 -9.79
CA PHE A 174 7.31 11.09 -8.53
C PHE A 174 8.20 11.88 -7.56
N MET A 175 9.46 11.51 -7.42
CA MET A 175 10.42 12.22 -6.57
C MET A 175 10.57 13.69 -7.01
N GLU A 176 10.74 13.93 -8.30
CA GLU A 176 10.91 15.28 -8.85
C GLU A 176 9.64 16.13 -8.73
N ALA A 177 8.45 15.52 -8.90
CA ALA A 177 7.19 16.21 -8.63
C ALA A 177 7.07 16.63 -7.16
N VAL A 178 7.37 15.72 -6.22
CA VAL A 178 7.38 16.00 -4.77
C VAL A 178 8.34 17.13 -4.43
N ARG A 179 9.55 17.12 -4.98
CA ARG A 179 10.57 18.17 -4.77
C ARG A 179 10.12 19.52 -5.34
N ARG A 180 9.58 19.54 -6.56
CA ARG A 180 9.12 20.77 -7.23
C ARG A 180 7.97 21.43 -6.49
N LEU A 181 7.00 20.63 -6.04
CA LEU A 181 5.86 21.07 -5.24
C LEU A 181 6.25 21.35 -3.78
N ARG A 182 7.49 21.05 -3.37
CA ARG A 182 8.01 21.21 -2.01
C ARG A 182 7.14 20.50 -0.97
N LEU A 183 6.65 19.30 -1.30
CA LEU A 183 5.80 18.53 -0.40
C LEU A 183 6.65 17.91 0.70
N GLU A 184 6.31 18.21 1.95
CA GLU A 184 6.94 17.64 3.14
C GLU A 184 6.28 16.30 3.53
N GLY A 185 6.95 15.55 4.41
CA GLY A 185 6.43 14.29 4.97
C GLY A 185 6.89 13.03 4.24
N ILE A 186 7.88 13.13 3.35
CA ILE A 186 8.52 11.97 2.72
C ILE A 186 10.02 12.21 2.53
N HIS A 187 10.82 11.15 2.68
CA HIS A 187 12.23 11.13 2.35
C HIS A 187 12.48 10.10 1.25
N PHE A 188 13.43 10.40 0.37
CA PHE A 188 13.81 9.52 -0.73
C PHE A 188 15.20 8.95 -0.47
N GLN A 189 15.31 7.63 -0.64
CA GLN A 189 16.57 6.92 -0.73
C GLN A 189 16.63 6.31 -2.14
N GLU A 190 17.74 6.52 -2.82
CA GLU A 190 17.96 5.93 -4.14
C GLU A 190 18.09 4.40 -4.01
N LEU A 191 17.48 3.68 -4.96
CA LEU A 191 17.49 2.22 -5.01
C LEU A 191 18.13 1.79 -6.33
N SER A 192 19.07 0.86 -6.24
CA SER A 192 19.72 0.29 -7.41
C SER A 192 18.83 -0.77 -8.07
N THR A 193 18.88 -0.82 -9.40
CA THR A 193 18.18 -1.84 -10.21
C THR A 193 19.19 -2.79 -10.84
N ARG A 194 18.80 -4.04 -11.04
CA ARG A 194 19.58 -5.03 -11.78
C ARG A 194 18.78 -5.68 -12.90
#